data_AF-A0ABC8EFV3-F1
#
_entry.id   AF-A0ABC8EFV3-F1
#
_cell.length_a   1.000
_cell.length_b   1.000
_cell.length_c   1.000
_cell.angle_alpha   90.00
_cell.angle_beta   90.00
_cell.angle_gamma   90.00
#
_symmetry.space_group_name_H-M   'P 1'
#
loop_
_entity.id
_entity.type
_entity.pdbx_description
1 polymer ?
#
loop_
_entity_poly.entity_id
_entity_poly.type
_entity_poly.pdbx_seq_one_letter_code
_entity_poly.pdbx_strand_id
1 'polypeptide(L)'
;MSGRDIKQIGVPIILDKERHIVFDLNAMCELEERFGSIDNAFSKLAKNIKMKDLRYTLWLSLKYEDEEITEKEAGRLITMADIDMILTKLGDSLIGSLPESDEKNK
;
A
#
# COMPACT_ATOMS: atom_id res chain seq x y z
N MET A 1 19.66 -13.75 -10.80
CA MET A 1 18.61 -13.10 -9.98
C MET A 1 17.61 -12.55 -10.96
N SER A 2 16.39 -13.08 -10.97
CA SER A 2 15.37 -12.67 -11.93
C SER A 2 14.74 -11.37 -11.42
N GLY A 3 14.35 -10.44 -12.29
CA GLY A 3 13.75 -9.15 -11.90
C GLY A 3 12.46 -9.25 -11.05
N ARG A 4 11.96 -10.47 -10.79
CA ARG A 4 10.87 -10.76 -9.84
C ARG A 4 11.33 -10.72 -8.37
N ASP A 5 12.59 -11.02 -8.09
CA ASP A 5 13.10 -11.22 -6.72
C ASP A 5 13.26 -9.89 -5.96
N ILE A 6 13.44 -8.77 -6.67
CA ILE A 6 13.65 -7.43 -6.08
C ILE A 6 12.32 -6.67 -5.89
N LYS A 7 11.30 -6.97 -6.72
CA LYS A 7 9.97 -6.31 -6.64
C LYS A 7 9.08 -6.86 -5.51
N GLN A 8 9.44 -7.97 -4.87
CA GLN A 8 8.62 -8.63 -3.84
C GLN A 8 9.01 -8.32 -2.39
N ILE A 9 10.10 -7.59 -2.16
CA ILE A 9 10.47 -7.19 -0.80
C ILE A 9 9.74 -5.89 -0.53
N GLY A 10 8.51 -5.98 -0.01
CA GLY A 10 7.67 -4.82 0.30
C GLY A 10 8.37 -3.78 1.16
N VAL A 11 7.76 -2.61 1.32
CA VAL A 11 8.36 -1.53 2.11
C VAL A 11 8.29 -1.91 3.61
N PRO A 12 9.44 -2.06 4.30
CA PRO A 12 9.44 -2.47 5.70
C PRO A 12 8.91 -1.37 6.62
N ILE A 13 8.18 -1.79 7.64
CA ILE A 13 7.57 -0.97 8.67
C ILE A 13 7.52 -1.70 10.02
N ILE A 14 7.69 -0.95 11.11
CA ILE A 14 7.46 -1.47 12.47
C ILE A 14 6.07 -1.03 12.91
N LEU A 15 5.18 -2.00 13.16
CA LEU A 15 3.86 -1.79 13.75
C LEU A 15 3.83 -2.47 15.13
N ASP A 16 3.07 -3.57 15.27
CA ASP A 16 3.16 -4.52 16.38
C ASP A 16 4.43 -5.39 16.31
N LYS A 17 4.85 -5.69 15.08
CA LYS A 17 6.08 -6.39 14.72
C LYS A 17 6.67 -5.77 13.46
N GLU A 18 7.84 -6.24 13.06
CA GLU A 18 8.35 -5.95 11.72
C GLU A 18 7.40 -6.58 10.69
N ARG A 19 6.91 -5.74 9.77
CA ARG A 19 5.99 -6.10 8.70
C ARG A 19 6.44 -5.44 7.39
N HIS A 20 5.90 -5.91 6.27
CA HIS A 20 6.12 -5.31 4.96
C HIS A 20 4.81 -4.85 4.33
N ILE A 21 4.82 -3.65 3.79
CA ILE A 21 3.72 -3.08 3.01
C ILE A 21 3.92 -3.52 1.57
N VAL A 22 3.02 -4.39 1.09
CA VAL A 22 3.06 -4.96 -0.27
C VAL A 22 1.72 -4.72 -0.95
N PHE A 23 1.74 -4.16 -2.16
CA PHE A 23 0.57 -4.10 -3.04
C PHE A 23 0.72 -5.12 -4.16
N ASP A 24 0.24 -6.34 -3.92
CA ASP A 24 0.17 -7.37 -4.94
C ASP A 24 -0.98 -7.11 -5.93
N LEU A 25 -1.14 -7.97 -6.94
CA LEU A 25 -2.17 -7.79 -7.96
C LEU A 25 -3.60 -7.74 -7.37
N ASN A 26 -3.88 -8.52 -6.33
CA ASN A 26 -5.21 -8.53 -5.71
C ASN A 26 -5.46 -7.21 -4.98
N ALA A 27 -4.47 -6.70 -4.25
CA ALA A 27 -4.54 -5.40 -3.60
C ALA A 27 -4.72 -4.27 -4.63
N MET A 28 -4.09 -4.36 -5.80
CA MET A 28 -4.30 -3.40 -6.88
C MET A 28 -5.75 -3.42 -7.40
N CYS A 29 -6.33 -4.60 -7.67
CA CYS A 29 -7.73 -4.71 -8.09
C CYS A 29 -8.68 -4.09 -7.05
N GLU A 30 -8.47 -4.39 -5.77
CA GLU A 30 -9.27 -3.84 -4.66
C GLU A 30 -9.14 -2.31 -4.55
N LEU A 31 -7.93 -1.76 -4.75
CA LEU A 31 -7.72 -0.31 -4.83
C LEU A 31 -8.44 0.30 -6.03
N GLU A 32 -8.34 -0.29 -7.21
CA GLU A 32 -9.03 0.19 -8.40
C GLU A 32 -10.56 0.18 -8.22
N GLU A 33 -11.14 -0.89 -7.71
CA GLU A 33 -12.57 -0.98 -7.43
C GLU A 33 -13.04 0.09 -6.44
N ARG A 34 -12.23 0.39 -5.42
CA ARG A 34 -12.59 1.36 -4.38
C ARG A 34 -12.38 2.81 -4.79
N PHE A 35 -11.36 3.09 -5.58
CA PHE A 35 -10.96 4.45 -5.96
C PHE A 35 -11.29 4.82 -7.42
N GLY A 36 -11.77 3.86 -8.20
CA GLY A 36 -12.13 3.96 -9.61
C GLY A 36 -10.95 3.82 -10.58
N SER A 37 -9.72 4.05 -10.12
CA SER A 37 -8.47 3.77 -10.84
C SER A 37 -7.29 3.78 -9.87
N ILE A 38 -6.17 3.18 -10.26
CA ILE A 38 -4.94 3.20 -9.46
C ILE A 38 -4.38 4.63 -9.34
N ASP A 39 -4.46 5.44 -10.40
CA ASP A 39 -4.06 6.85 -10.38
C ASP A 39 -4.87 7.67 -9.36
N ASN A 40 -6.18 7.40 -9.27
CA ASN A 40 -7.06 8.04 -8.29
C ASN A 40 -6.72 7.58 -6.87
N ALA A 41 -6.39 6.31 -6.66
CA ALA A 41 -5.93 5.79 -5.38
C ALA A 41 -4.67 6.55 -4.92
N PHE A 42 -3.68 6.68 -5.80
CA PHE A 42 -2.45 7.42 -5.53
C PHE A 42 -2.71 8.91 -5.22
N SER A 43 -3.51 9.59 -6.06
CA SER A 43 -3.86 11.00 -5.87
C SER A 43 -4.56 11.26 -4.54
N LYS A 44 -5.47 10.36 -4.13
CA LYS A 44 -6.14 10.48 -2.82
C LYS A 44 -5.18 10.25 -1.67
N LEU A 45 -4.32 9.23 -1.76
CA LEU A 45 -3.32 8.91 -0.75
C LEU A 45 -2.40 10.11 -0.47
N ALA A 46 -1.96 10.81 -1.52
CA ALA A 46 -1.04 11.93 -1.42
C ALA A 46 -1.67 13.25 -0.95
N LYS A 47 -2.96 13.50 -1.21
CA LYS A 47 -3.56 14.84 -1.06
C LYS A 47 -4.64 14.97 0.00
N ASN A 48 -5.56 14.00 0.10
CA ASN A 48 -6.75 14.14 0.94
C ASN A 48 -7.40 12.78 1.19
N ILE A 49 -6.66 11.90 1.85
CA ILE A 49 -7.17 10.59 2.20
C ILE A 49 -8.18 10.69 3.35
N LYS A 50 -9.30 9.97 3.23
CA LYS A 50 -10.22 9.80 4.36
C LYS A 50 -9.66 8.74 5.31
N MET A 51 -9.96 8.83 6.61
CA MET A 51 -9.50 7.82 7.59
C MET A 51 -9.95 6.39 7.25
N LYS A 52 -11.15 6.22 6.67
CA LYS A 52 -11.64 4.93 6.18
C LYS A 52 -10.90 4.43 4.93
N ASP A 53 -10.35 5.35 4.14
CA ASP A 53 -9.54 5.03 2.97
C ASP A 53 -8.14 4.61 3.41
N LEU A 54 -7.53 5.37 4.32
CA LEU A 54 -6.25 5.02 4.94
C LEU A 54 -6.27 3.63 5.59
N ARG A 55 -7.28 3.38 6.44
CA ARG A 55 -7.39 2.10 7.15
C ARG A 55 -7.53 0.91 6.20
N TYR A 56 -8.32 1.06 5.15
CA TYR A 56 -8.50 0.02 4.14
C TYR A 56 -7.25 -0.19 3.30
N THR A 57 -6.58 0.88 2.87
CA THR A 57 -5.33 0.77 2.10
C THR A 57 -4.22 0.13 2.93
N LEU A 58 -4.10 0.47 4.21
CA LEU A 58 -3.20 -0.20 5.13
C LEU A 58 -3.55 -1.69 5.27
N TRP A 59 -4.82 -2.01 5.51
CA TRP A 59 -5.29 -3.38 5.60
C TRP A 59 -4.93 -4.22 4.37
N LEU A 60 -5.25 -3.74 3.16
CA LEU A 60 -4.88 -4.42 1.92
C LEU A 60 -3.39 -4.70 1.84
N SER A 61 -2.56 -3.72 2.21
CA SER A 61 -1.10 -3.86 2.14
C SER A 61 -0.52 -4.89 3.10
N LEU A 62 -1.22 -5.19 4.21
CA LEU A 62 -0.80 -6.16 5.22
C LEU A 62 -1.31 -7.57 4.94
N LYS A 63 -2.38 -7.72 4.14
CA LYS A 63 -2.94 -9.03 3.79
C LYS A 63 -1.95 -9.96 3.09
N TYR A 64 -0.94 -9.39 2.42
CA TYR A 64 0.10 -10.18 1.76
C TYR A 64 0.87 -11.07 2.75
N GLU A 65 1.12 -10.57 3.96
CA GLU A 65 1.84 -11.32 5.01
C GLU A 65 0.90 -11.97 6.03
N ASP A 66 -0.33 -11.49 6.11
CA ASP A 66 -1.30 -11.81 7.15
C ASP A 66 -2.71 -11.84 6.56
N GLU A 67 -3.04 -12.89 5.81
CA GLU A 67 -4.31 -12.99 5.06
C GLU A 67 -5.55 -12.90 5.96
N GLU A 68 -5.44 -13.27 7.24
CA GLU A 68 -6.54 -13.31 8.21
C GLU A 68 -6.78 -11.95 8.91
N ILE A 69 -5.85 -10.99 8.79
CA ILE A 69 -6.00 -9.67 9.43
C ILE A 69 -7.29 -8.99 8.97
N THR A 70 -8.05 -8.43 9.91
CA THR A 70 -9.24 -7.65 9.59
C THR A 70 -8.92 -6.16 9.38
N GLU A 71 -9.77 -5.45 8.63
CA GLU A 71 -9.62 -3.99 8.43
C GLU A 71 -9.57 -3.22 9.76
N LYS A 72 -10.31 -3.69 10.77
CA LYS A 72 -10.32 -3.07 12.11
C LYS A 72 -9.03 -3.34 12.87
N GLU A 73 -8.45 -4.52 12.74
CA GLU A 73 -7.16 -4.85 13.38
C GLU A 73 -6.02 -4.05 12.78
N ALA A 74 -5.96 -3.94 11.45
CA ALA A 74 -4.99 -3.06 10.78
C ALA A 74 -5.08 -1.62 11.30
N GLY A 75 -6.30 -1.10 11.49
CA GLY A 75 -6.50 0.23 12.08
C GLY A 75 -6.12 0.36 13.56
N ARG A 76 -6.02 -0.75 14.31
CA ARG A 76 -5.55 -0.73 15.71
C ARG A 76 -4.02 -0.75 15.82
N LEU A 77 -3.32 -1.15 14.76
CA LEU A 77 -1.86 -1.19 14.73
C LEU A 77 -1.22 0.20 14.66
N ILE A 78 -1.99 1.23 14.33
CA ILE A 78 -1.50 2.58 14.14
C ILE A 78 -2.24 3.57 15.03
N THR A 79 -1.55 4.63 15.42
CA THR A 79 -2.12 5.77 16.12
C THR A 79 -2.21 6.99 15.20
N MET A 80 -2.83 8.06 15.69
CA MET A 80 -2.90 9.32 14.94
C MET A 80 -1.50 9.92 14.68
N ALA A 81 -0.50 9.61 15.53
CA ALA A 81 0.86 10.09 15.36
C ALA A 81 1.61 9.36 14.23
N ASP A 82 1.15 8.17 13.84
CA ASP A 82 1.81 7.35 12.82
C ASP A 82 1.34 7.67 11.41
N ILE A 83 0.26 8.45 11.25
CA ILE A 83 -0.44 8.66 9.97
C ILE A 83 0.50 9.14 8.86
N ASP A 84 1.33 10.16 9.13
CA ASP A 84 2.23 10.72 8.11
C ASP A 84 3.27 9.70 7.63
N MET A 85 3.80 8.90 8.58
CA MET A 85 4.74 7.82 8.28
C MET A 85 4.05 6.72 7.46
N ILE A 86 2.84 6.32 7.85
CA ILE A 86 2.05 5.30 7.15
C ILE A 86 1.74 5.75 5.73
N LEU A 87 1.31 6.99 5.54
CA LEU A 87 1.01 7.53 4.21
C LEU A 87 2.23 7.52 3.29
N THR A 88 3.38 7.93 3.83
CA THR A 88 4.65 7.89 3.10
C THR A 88 4.96 6.46 2.66
N LYS A 89 4.90 5.49 3.58
CA LYS A 89 5.23 4.08 3.29
C LYS A 89 4.26 3.42 2.31
N LEU A 90 2.97 3.72 2.43
CA LEU A 90 1.94 3.25 1.49
C LEU A 90 2.18 3.84 0.09
N GLY A 91 2.53 5.13 0.02
CA GLY A 91 2.84 5.81 -1.25
C GLY A 91 4.07 5.21 -1.93
N ASP A 92 5.16 5.03 -1.19
CA ASP A 92 6.40 4.43 -1.68
C ASP A 92 6.16 3.01 -2.22
N SER A 93 5.41 2.19 -1.48
CA SER A 93 5.09 0.81 -1.88
C SER A 93 4.21 0.79 -3.13
N LEU A 94 3.20 1.66 -3.19
CA LEU A 94 2.29 1.74 -4.33
C LEU A 94 3.04 2.16 -5.61
N ILE A 95 3.93 3.17 -5.54
CA ILE A 95 4.77 3.58 -6.68
C ILE A 95 5.69 2.44 -7.11
N GLY A 96 6.38 1.79 -6.16
CA GLY A 96 7.31 0.69 -6.47
C GLY A 96 6.64 -0.54 -7.07
N SER A 97 5.33 -0.70 -6.84
CA SER A 97 4.53 -1.81 -7.35
C SER A 97 4.01 -1.58 -8.78
N LEU A 98 4.00 -0.33 -9.26
CA LEU A 98 3.65 -0.05 -10.65
C LEU A 98 4.76 -0.55 -11.59
N PRO A 99 4.42 -1.06 -12.79
CA PRO A 99 5.41 -1.27 -13.82
C PRO A 99 6.11 0.07 -14.12
N GLU A 100 7.43 0.03 -14.32
CA GLU A 100 8.14 1.21 -14.82
C GLU A 100 7.47 1.59 -16.15
N SER A 101 6.86 2.77 -16.22
CA SER A 101 6.38 3.30 -17.48
C SER A 101 7.59 3.45 -18.39
N ASP A 102 7.65 2.70 -19.48
CA ASP A 102 8.60 2.89 -20.59
C ASP A 102 8.35 4.26 -21.26
N GLU A 103 8.61 5.37 -20.57
CA GLU A 103 8.71 6.71 -21.17
C GLU A 103 10.17 7.03 -21.53
N LYS A 104 10.85 6.07 -22.16
CA LYS A 104 12.05 6.31 -22.98
C LYS A 104 11.88 5.69 -24.35
N ASN A 105 10.99 6.25 -25.15
CA ASN A 105 11.10 6.25 -26.61
C ASN A 105 10.15 7.29 -27.22
N LYS A 106 10.56 8.55 -27.20
CA LYS A 106 10.17 9.55 -28.20
C LYS A 106 11.29 10.55 -28.40
#